data_AF-A0A2H5V153-F1
#
_entry.id   AF-A0A2H5V153-F1
#
_cell.length_a   1.000
_cell.length_b   1.000
_cell.length_c   1.000
_cell.angle_alpha   90.00
_cell.angle_beta   90.00
_cell.angle_gamma   90.00
#
_symmetry.space_group_name_H-M   'P 1'
#
loop_
_entity.id
_entity.type
_entity.pdbx_description
1 polymer ?
#
loop_
_entity_poly.entity_id
_entity_poly.type
_entity_poly.pdbx_seq_one_letter_code
_entity_poly.pdbx_strand_id
1 'polypeptide(L)'
;MKDMQDNSPWITDYIKLLVEKYFGPCGLVKDALKELRNLPKSLSRRLGCDVQTWQEYLSDLSKAPTRLNLIEGAVKFVGEKALRDSEKYGKDLRYYLNRALDEEHMTNFISRFIEEMGITERR
;
A
#
# COMPACT_ATOMS: atom_id res chain seq x y z
N MET A 1 -7.39 25.88 11.48
CA MET A 1 -7.91 24.50 11.63
C MET A 1 -6.72 23.62 11.97
N LYS A 2 -6.79 22.87 13.07
CA LYS A 2 -5.72 21.95 13.47
C LYS A 2 -5.62 20.86 12.39
N ASP A 3 -4.50 20.81 11.69
CA ASP A 3 -4.12 19.64 10.92
C ASP A 3 -4.15 18.45 11.90
N MET A 4 -5.16 17.59 11.74
CA MET A 4 -5.11 16.24 12.29
C MET A 4 -3.81 15.65 11.75
N GLN A 5 -2.80 15.48 12.62
CA GLN A 5 -1.58 14.77 12.29
C GLN A 5 -2.00 13.47 11.58
N ASP A 6 -1.60 13.33 10.33
CA ASP A 6 -1.83 12.13 9.54
C ASP A 6 -1.06 11.01 10.27
N ASN A 7 -1.77 10.21 11.08
CA ASN A 7 -1.21 9.18 11.98
C ASN A 7 -0.70 7.94 11.20
N SER A 8 -0.07 8.15 10.05
CA SER A 8 0.46 7.12 9.17
C SER A 8 1.96 7.31 8.95
N PRO A 9 2.80 7.06 9.98
CA PRO A 9 4.26 7.19 9.87
C PRO A 9 4.87 6.25 8.82
N TRP A 10 4.11 5.29 8.30
CA TRP A 10 4.47 4.46 7.16
C TRP A 10 4.27 5.08 5.79
N ILE A 11 3.66 6.27 5.69
CA ILE A 11 3.52 7.01 4.44
C ILE A 11 4.56 8.14 4.43
N THR A 12 5.79 7.79 4.08
CA THR A 12 6.89 8.73 3.95
C THR A 12 6.72 9.63 2.72
N ASP A 13 7.48 10.73 2.65
CA ASP A 13 7.45 11.59 1.48
C ASP A 13 7.91 10.87 0.20
N TYR A 14 8.80 9.88 0.32
CA TYR A 14 9.17 9.04 -0.81
C TYR A 14 8.01 8.17 -1.31
N ILE A 15 7.23 7.58 -0.39
CA ILE A 15 6.02 6.83 -0.77
C ILE A 15 5.00 7.75 -1.43
N LYS A 16 4.82 8.99 -0.94
CA LYS A 16 3.97 9.98 -1.61
C LYS A 16 4.47 10.29 -3.03
N LEU A 17 5.77 10.46 -3.22
CA LEU A 17 6.37 10.67 -4.54
C LEU A 17 6.12 9.48 -5.48
N LEU A 18 6.21 8.24 -4.98
CA LEU A 18 5.88 7.05 -5.78
C LEU A 18 4.39 7.01 -6.15
N VAL A 19 3.51 7.31 -5.20
CA VAL A 19 2.08 7.37 -5.47
C VAL A 19 1.79 8.46 -6.51
N GLU A 20 2.36 9.64 -6.38
CA GLU A 20 2.22 10.71 -7.38
C GLU A 20 2.72 10.27 -8.75
N LYS A 21 3.88 9.61 -8.82
CA LYS A 21 4.46 9.11 -10.07
C LYS A 21 3.51 8.16 -10.80
N TYR A 22 2.91 7.18 -10.10
CA TYR A 22 2.12 6.13 -10.76
C TYR A 22 0.62 6.46 -10.85
N PHE A 23 0.05 7.11 -9.84
CA PHE A 23 -1.39 7.38 -9.74
C PHE A 23 -1.76 8.84 -10.08
N GLY A 24 -0.80 9.76 -10.04
CA GLY A 24 -0.96 11.18 -10.38
C GLY A 24 -1.52 11.42 -11.79
N PRO A 25 -0.97 10.78 -12.85
CA PRO A 25 -1.48 10.95 -14.22
C PRO A 25 -2.98 10.63 -14.40
N CYS A 26 -3.55 9.85 -13.47
CA CYS A 26 -4.96 9.46 -13.49
C CYS A 26 -5.82 10.17 -12.43
N GLY A 27 -5.23 11.06 -11.63
CA GLY A 27 -5.92 11.77 -10.55
C GLY A 27 -6.30 10.88 -9.36
N LEU A 28 -5.61 9.74 -9.17
CA LEU A 28 -5.95 8.69 -8.19
C LEU A 28 -5.09 8.72 -6.92
N VAL A 29 -4.30 9.77 -6.73
CA VAL A 29 -3.34 9.91 -5.60
C VAL A 29 -4.04 9.79 -4.25
N LYS A 30 -5.18 10.44 -4.09
CA LYS A 30 -5.94 10.42 -2.83
C LYS A 30 -6.45 9.02 -2.50
N ASP A 31 -6.91 8.28 -3.50
CA ASP A 31 -7.45 6.93 -3.34
C ASP A 31 -6.34 5.92 -3.04
N ALA A 32 -5.20 6.01 -3.72
CA ALA A 32 -4.02 5.21 -3.41
C ALA A 32 -3.50 5.47 -1.99
N LEU A 33 -3.38 6.74 -1.58
CA LEU A 33 -3.00 7.08 -0.21
C LEU A 33 -4.04 6.60 0.81
N LYS A 34 -5.33 6.62 0.47
CA LYS A 34 -6.40 6.09 1.33
C LYS A 34 -6.26 4.59 1.54
N GLU A 35 -5.93 3.82 0.51
CA GLU A 35 -5.63 2.39 0.68
C GLU A 35 -4.46 2.19 1.64
N LEU A 36 -3.35 2.91 1.44
CA LEU A 36 -2.17 2.82 2.31
C LEU A 36 -2.47 3.21 3.78
N ARG A 37 -3.32 4.22 4.01
CA ARG A 37 -3.76 4.59 5.37
C ARG A 37 -4.63 3.50 6.01
N ASN A 38 -5.37 2.75 5.20
CA ASN A 38 -6.24 1.66 5.67
C ASN A 38 -5.50 0.35 5.91
N LEU A 39 -4.19 0.26 5.58
CA LEU A 39 -3.39 -0.95 5.75
C LEU A 39 -3.57 -1.62 7.12
N PRO A 40 -3.50 -0.93 8.28
CA PRO A 40 -3.68 -1.61 9.56
C PRO A 40 -5.04 -2.33 9.69
N LYS A 41 -6.12 -1.71 9.20
CA LYS A 41 -7.46 -2.32 9.21
C LYS A 41 -7.54 -3.48 8.23
N SER A 42 -6.99 -3.31 7.03
CA SER A 42 -7.03 -4.34 6.00
C SER A 42 -6.17 -5.55 6.36
N LEU A 43 -5.00 -5.35 6.97
CA LEU A 43 -4.15 -6.41 7.49
C LEU A 43 -4.81 -7.15 8.65
N SER A 44 -5.43 -6.44 9.60
CA SER A 44 -6.20 -7.06 10.69
C SER A 44 -7.29 -8.01 10.17
N ARG A 45 -8.03 -7.57 9.15
CA ARG A 45 -9.07 -8.37 8.50
C ARG A 45 -8.52 -9.61 7.77
N ARG A 46 -7.32 -9.52 7.19
CA ARG A 46 -6.75 -10.56 6.31
C ARG A 46 -5.88 -11.56 7.07
N LEU A 47 -5.07 -11.08 7.99
CA LEU A 47 -4.01 -11.83 8.66
C LEU A 47 -4.31 -12.07 10.14
N GLY A 48 -5.45 -11.57 10.65
CA GLY A 48 -5.73 -11.56 12.09
C GLY A 48 -4.93 -10.50 12.83
N CYS A 49 -4.84 -10.62 14.15
CA CYS A 49 -4.37 -9.57 15.07
C CYS A 49 -5.24 -8.30 15.04
N ASP A 50 -5.17 -7.50 16.10
CA ASP A 50 -5.90 -6.24 16.18
C ASP A 50 -5.22 -5.13 15.35
N VAL A 51 -5.98 -4.06 15.09
CA VAL A 51 -5.52 -2.90 14.30
C VAL A 51 -4.31 -2.21 14.93
N GLN A 52 -4.22 -2.16 16.26
CA GLN A 52 -3.13 -1.49 16.96
C GLN A 52 -1.82 -2.26 16.77
N THR A 53 -1.86 -3.59 16.85
CA THR A 53 -0.71 -4.44 16.54
C THR A 53 -0.13 -4.13 15.15
N TRP A 54 -1.00 -4.00 14.13
CA TRP A 54 -0.55 -3.64 12.78
C TRP A 54 -0.07 -2.20 12.67
N GLN A 55 -0.69 -1.25 13.39
CA GLN A 55 -0.20 0.13 13.45
C GLN A 55 1.19 0.18 14.05
N GLU A 56 1.46 -0.56 15.13
CA GLU A 56 2.77 -0.63 15.77
C GLU A 56 3.80 -1.27 14.85
N TYR A 57 3.50 -2.42 14.23
CA TYR A 57 4.34 -3.04 13.21
C TYR A 57 4.64 -2.07 12.06
N LEU A 58 3.61 -1.37 11.60
CA LEU A 58 3.74 -0.40 10.53
C LEU A 58 4.40 0.90 10.97
N SER A 59 4.54 1.19 12.25
CA SER A 59 5.17 2.42 12.77
C SER A 59 6.59 2.18 13.27
N ASP A 60 6.97 0.92 13.52
CA ASP A 60 8.27 0.54 14.05
C ASP A 60 9.41 0.96 13.12
N LEU A 61 10.17 1.97 13.56
CA LEU A 61 11.31 2.51 12.84
C LEU A 61 12.53 1.57 12.88
N SER A 62 12.62 0.67 13.86
CA SER A 62 13.72 -0.29 13.97
C SER A 62 13.66 -1.38 12.88
N LYS A 63 12.48 -1.60 12.30
CA LYS A 63 12.22 -2.49 11.16
C LYS A 63 11.90 -1.71 9.87
N ALA A 64 12.17 -0.41 9.86
CA ALA A 64 11.82 0.49 8.76
C ALA A 64 12.31 0.03 7.38
N PRO A 65 13.54 -0.48 7.19
CA PRO A 65 14.01 -0.87 5.86
C PRO A 65 13.11 -1.92 5.20
N THR A 66 12.79 -3.01 5.90
CA THR A 66 11.97 -4.10 5.35
C THR A 66 10.53 -3.64 5.09
N ARG A 67 9.93 -2.87 6.00
CA ARG A 67 8.55 -2.40 5.85
C ARG A 67 8.41 -1.31 4.78
N LEU A 68 9.29 -0.31 4.78
CA LEU A 68 9.25 0.76 3.80
C LEU A 68 9.52 0.20 2.40
N ASN A 69 10.51 -0.68 2.25
CA ASN A 69 10.73 -1.40 1.00
C ASN A 69 9.51 -2.19 0.55
N LEU A 70 8.77 -2.79 1.50
CA LEU A 70 7.54 -3.53 1.19
C LEU A 70 6.42 -2.61 0.67
N ILE A 71 6.18 -1.47 1.32
CA ILE A 71 5.16 -0.50 0.88
C ILE A 71 5.56 0.14 -0.46
N GLU A 72 6.82 0.55 -0.59
CA GLU A 72 7.38 1.06 -1.84
C GLU A 72 7.26 0.04 -2.97
N GLY A 73 7.58 -1.22 -2.68
CA GLY A 73 7.46 -2.35 -3.58
C GLY A 73 6.01 -2.56 -4.03
N ALA A 74 5.05 -2.46 -3.11
CA ALA A 74 3.63 -2.57 -3.42
C ALA A 74 3.17 -1.46 -4.39
N VAL A 75 3.52 -0.20 -4.10
CA VAL A 75 3.16 0.95 -4.96
C VAL A 75 3.78 0.79 -6.36
N LYS A 76 5.08 0.46 -6.44
CA LYS A 76 5.78 0.25 -7.71
C LYS A 76 5.18 -0.92 -8.48
N PHE A 77 4.96 -2.06 -7.82
CA PHE A 77 4.40 -3.25 -8.43
C PHE A 77 3.04 -2.97 -9.07
N VAL A 78 2.13 -2.33 -8.33
CA VAL A 78 0.79 -1.99 -8.82
C VAL A 78 0.87 -1.01 -9.98
N GLY A 79 1.64 0.06 -9.85
CA GLY A 79 1.78 1.07 -10.89
C GLY A 79 2.37 0.51 -12.18
N GLU A 80 3.46 -0.25 -12.09
CA GLU A 80 4.10 -0.88 -13.25
C GLU A 80 3.24 -1.98 -13.87
N LYS A 81 2.51 -2.74 -13.03
CA LYS A 81 1.57 -3.74 -13.54
C LYS A 81 0.45 -3.08 -14.34
N ALA A 82 -0.13 -2.00 -13.84
CA ALA A 82 -1.18 -1.28 -14.54
C ALA A 82 -0.69 -0.68 -15.88
N LEU A 83 0.53 -0.15 -15.91
CA LEU A 83 1.18 0.32 -17.15
C LEU A 83 1.33 -0.83 -18.16
N ARG A 84 1.93 -1.95 -17.75
CA ARG A 84 2.10 -3.13 -18.62
C ARG A 84 0.77 -3.68 -19.12
N ASP A 85 -0.25 -3.74 -18.26
CA ASP A 85 -1.58 -4.22 -18.65
C ASP A 85 -2.26 -3.25 -19.63
N SER A 86 -2.04 -1.94 -19.46
CA SER A 86 -2.53 -0.92 -20.40
C SER A 86 -1.93 -1.10 -21.79
N GLU A 87 -0.61 -1.26 -21.87
CA GLU A 87 0.12 -1.48 -23.12
C GLU A 87 -0.28 -2.80 -23.79
N LYS A 88 -0.47 -3.85 -23.00
CA LYS A 88 -0.73 -5.20 -23.52
C LYS A 88 -2.16 -5.44 -23.98
N TYR A 89 -3.14 -4.90 -23.26
CA TYR A 89 -4.55 -5.26 -23.42
C TYR A 89 -5.43 -4.10 -23.95
N GLY A 90 -4.84 -2.92 -24.20
CA GLY A 90 -5.49 -1.82 -24.93
C GLY A 90 -6.57 -1.06 -24.16
N LYS A 91 -6.71 -1.28 -22.84
CA LYS A 91 -7.48 -0.39 -21.95
C LYS A 91 -6.56 0.70 -21.40
N ASP A 92 -7.12 1.85 -21.06
CA ASP A 92 -6.33 2.95 -20.52
C ASP A 92 -5.73 2.62 -19.13
N LEU A 93 -4.67 3.33 -18.76
CA LEU A 93 -4.00 3.17 -17.47
C LEU A 93 -4.95 3.38 -16.29
N ARG A 94 -5.86 4.35 -16.41
CA ARG A 94 -6.80 4.72 -15.34
C ARG A 94 -7.73 3.56 -15.00
N TYR A 95 -8.18 2.80 -15.99
CA TYR A 95 -8.99 1.60 -15.82
C TYR A 95 -8.25 0.57 -14.95
N TYR A 96 -6.99 0.28 -15.27
CA TYR A 96 -6.20 -0.70 -14.51
C TYR A 96 -5.85 -0.23 -13.10
N LEU A 97 -5.53 1.05 -12.93
CA LEU A 97 -5.27 1.62 -11.60
C LEU A 97 -6.52 1.64 -10.72
N ASN A 98 -7.68 2.03 -11.25
CA ASN A 98 -8.95 1.94 -10.52
C ASN A 98 -9.24 0.51 -10.10
N ARG A 99 -9.11 -0.44 -11.04
CA ARG A 99 -9.32 -1.86 -10.74
C ARG A 99 -8.36 -2.35 -9.65
N ALA A 100 -7.10 -1.93 -9.69
CA ALA A 100 -6.13 -2.31 -8.67
C ALA A 100 -6.48 -1.75 -7.28
N LEU A 101 -7.02 -0.53 -7.20
CA LEU A 101 -7.51 0.08 -5.96
C LEU A 101 -8.78 -0.61 -5.45
N ASP A 102 -9.73 -0.90 -6.34
CA ASP A 102 -10.98 -1.60 -6.01
C ASP A 102 -10.72 -3.00 -5.45
N GLU A 103 -9.71 -3.69 -6.00
CA GLU A 103 -9.29 -5.03 -5.57
C GLU A 103 -8.22 -4.99 -4.45
N GLU A 104 -7.90 -3.82 -3.91
CA GLU A 104 -6.88 -3.59 -2.85
C GLU A 104 -5.52 -4.25 -3.16
N HIS A 105 -5.00 -4.09 -4.38
CA HIS A 105 -3.78 -4.79 -4.83
C HIS A 105 -2.53 -4.47 -4.02
N MET A 106 -2.37 -3.23 -3.52
CA MET A 106 -1.22 -2.90 -2.68
C MET A 106 -1.30 -3.65 -1.36
N THR A 107 -2.49 -3.68 -0.76
CA THR A 107 -2.77 -4.46 0.44
C THR A 107 -2.52 -5.96 0.22
N ASN A 108 -3.00 -6.52 -0.89
CA ASN A 108 -2.80 -7.93 -1.24
C ASN A 108 -1.32 -8.28 -1.37
N PHE A 109 -0.54 -7.39 -2.00
CA PHE A 109 0.91 -7.56 -2.14
C PHE A 109 1.59 -7.60 -0.77
N ILE A 110 1.26 -6.63 0.09
CA ILE A 110 1.83 -6.52 1.44
C ILE A 110 1.44 -7.73 2.29
N SER A 111 0.17 -8.14 2.28
CA SER A 111 -0.31 -9.24 3.11
C SER A 111 0.36 -10.56 2.74
N ARG A 112 0.48 -10.85 1.44
CA ARG A 112 1.14 -12.07 0.96
C ARG A 112 2.59 -12.15 1.37
N PHE A 113 3.32 -11.03 1.27
CA PHE A 113 4.72 -11.00 1.68
C PHE A 113 4.88 -11.24 3.18
N ILE A 114 3.99 -10.69 4.01
CA ILE A 114 3.99 -10.90 5.46
C ILE A 114 3.71 -12.38 5.82
N GLU A 115 2.78 -13.02 5.11
CA GLU A 115 2.49 -14.45 5.25
C GLU A 115 3.71 -15.30 4.86
N GLU A 116 4.34 -15.01 3.72
CA GLU A 116 5.54 -15.73 3.24
C GLU A 116 6.74 -15.58 4.19
N MET A 117 6.83 -14.45 4.89
CA MET A 117 7.86 -14.24 5.91
C MET A 117 7.59 -14.98 7.24
N GLY A 118 6.44 -15.63 7.41
CA GLY A 118 6.07 -16.32 8.65
C GLY A 118 5.89 -15.38 9.85
N ILE A 119 5.67 -14.07 9.61
CA ILE A 119 5.46 -13.07 10.69
C ILE A 119 4.12 -13.33 11.42
N THR A 120 3.23 -14.12 10.83
CA THR A 120 1.94 -14.52 11.38
C THR A 120 1.99 -15.65 12.41
N GLU A 121 3.15 -16.29 12.65
CA GLU A 121 3.28 -17.36 13.65
C GLU A 121 4.43 -17.13 14.65
N ARG A 122 4.10 -16.44 15.74
CA ARG A 122 4.55 -16.84 17.10
C ARG A 122 3.38 -16.69 18.06
N ARG A 123 2.57 -17.75 18.16
CA ARG A 123 1.85 -18.11 19.38
C ARG A 123 2.17 -19.56 19.70
#